data_AF-A0A9P6I7S3-F1
#
_entry.id   AF-A0A9P6I7S3-F1
#
_cell.length_a   1.000
_cell.length_b   1.000
_cell.length_c   1.000
_cell.angle_alpha   90.00
_cell.angle_beta   90.00
_cell.angle_gamma   90.00
#
_symmetry.space_group_name_H-M   'P 1'
#
loop_
_entity.id
_entity.type
_entity.pdbx_description
1 polymer ?
#
loop_
_entity_poly.entity_id
_entity_poly.type
_entity_poly.pdbx_seq_one_letter_code
_entity_poly.pdbx_strand_id
1 'polypeptide(L)'
;MEDFAHQLWLLTWDGELCNCPKKDGAKRVLDVGTGTGIWAMDYADAHPEATVYGVDLSPIQPGFVPPNCHFEIDDVDKEWTFSQPFDFVFMRAMIGSFRDWPKVLAQAYENLEPGGYFEIQDNHFPVVCDDDTLTEDSYMLKWTQYLIEATDKIGQPINVATSFQKLVEDAGFVDVEVRHVVWPTSAWPKDPKLAEIGKWCRTSFMQGLDGICLAYFTRVLGWTKEEVIVFCSQVRNEVRKGKIHGYFPVYSVWGRKPEKEASEGPQ
;
A
#
# COMPACT_ATOMS: atom_id res chain seq x y z
N MET A 1 5.85 2.32 13.63
CA MET A 1 4.62 2.24 12.82
C MET A 1 4.88 1.36 11.61
N GLU A 2 5.92 1.67 10.83
CA GLU A 2 6.23 0.96 9.59
C GLU A 2 6.66 -0.51 9.79
N ASP A 3 7.43 -0.85 10.83
CA ASP A 3 7.80 -2.25 11.11
C ASP A 3 6.58 -3.16 11.33
N PHE A 4 5.54 -2.66 12.02
CA PHE A 4 4.30 -3.41 12.25
C PHE A 4 3.47 -3.57 10.98
N ALA A 5 3.44 -2.53 10.14
CA ALA A 5 2.77 -2.58 8.85
C ALA A 5 3.50 -3.55 7.90
N HIS A 6 4.83 -3.50 7.86
CA HIS A 6 5.65 -4.42 7.07
C HIS A 6 5.39 -5.88 7.49
N GLN A 7 5.42 -6.18 8.80
CA GLN A 7 5.15 -7.53 9.29
C GLN A 7 3.71 -7.99 8.99
N LEU A 8 2.72 -7.08 9.05
CA LEU A 8 1.35 -7.38 8.66
C LEU A 8 1.27 -7.79 7.18
N TRP A 9 1.97 -7.08 6.30
CA TRP A 9 2.06 -7.43 4.88
C TRP A 9 2.70 -8.80 4.65
N LEU A 10 3.84 -9.07 5.28
CA LEU A 10 4.50 -10.39 5.20
C LEU A 10 3.57 -11.50 5.68
N LEU A 11 2.91 -11.33 6.83
CA LEU A 11 1.97 -12.33 7.35
C LEU A 11 0.78 -12.57 6.39
N THR A 12 0.34 -11.51 5.71
CA THR A 12 -0.76 -11.58 4.74
C THR A 12 -0.37 -12.47 3.56
N TRP A 13 0.84 -12.27 3.04
CA TRP A 13 1.36 -12.93 1.85
C TRP A 13 2.29 -14.12 2.16
N ASP A 14 2.12 -14.74 3.33
CA ASP A 14 2.85 -15.96 3.71
C ASP A 14 4.38 -15.83 3.67
N GLY A 15 4.89 -14.63 3.98
CA GLY A 15 6.31 -14.28 3.99
C GLY A 15 6.85 -13.79 2.65
N GLU A 16 6.04 -13.79 1.59
CA GLU A 16 6.44 -13.30 0.27
C GLU A 16 6.45 -11.75 0.23
N LEU A 17 7.51 -11.17 -0.33
CA LEU A 17 7.67 -9.72 -0.46
C LEU A 17 6.81 -9.13 -1.59
N CYS A 18 6.54 -9.92 -2.62
CA CYS A 18 5.64 -9.60 -3.73
C CYS A 18 4.93 -10.87 -4.22
N ASN A 19 3.82 -10.72 -4.93
CA ASN A 19 2.99 -11.83 -5.40
C ASN A 19 3.19 -12.15 -6.88
N CYS A 20 3.73 -11.20 -7.66
CA CYS A 20 4.02 -11.38 -9.07
C CYS A 20 5.25 -12.30 -9.28
N PRO A 21 5.49 -12.76 -10.52
CA PRO A 21 6.65 -13.60 -10.84
C PRO A 21 8.02 -12.99 -10.52
N LYS A 22 8.10 -11.66 -10.33
CA LYS A 22 9.33 -10.97 -9.90
C LYS A 22 9.63 -11.16 -8.41
N LYS A 23 8.95 -12.06 -7.71
CA LYS A 23 9.46 -12.60 -6.44
C LYS A 23 10.78 -13.36 -6.59
N ASP A 24 11.11 -13.77 -7.81
CA ASP A 24 12.38 -14.38 -8.15
C ASP A 24 12.94 -13.74 -9.44
N GLY A 25 14.26 -13.55 -9.51
CA GLY A 25 14.95 -13.23 -10.75
C GLY A 25 14.73 -11.81 -11.30
N ALA A 26 14.28 -10.87 -10.46
CA ALA A 26 14.39 -9.45 -10.81
C ALA A 26 15.86 -8.99 -10.79
N LYS A 27 16.19 -8.00 -11.59
CA LYS A 27 17.56 -7.47 -11.74
C LYS A 27 17.66 -6.00 -11.35
N ARG A 28 16.61 -5.21 -11.61
CA ARG A 28 16.58 -3.78 -11.35
C ARG A 28 15.18 -3.39 -10.88
N VAL A 29 15.05 -3.22 -9.57
CA VAL A 29 13.78 -3.02 -8.87
C VAL A 29 13.61 -1.58 -8.45
N LEU A 30 12.39 -1.05 -8.57
CA LEU A 30 11.99 0.23 -8.01
C LEU A 30 10.90 0.03 -6.96
N ASP A 31 11.16 0.45 -5.72
CA ASP A 31 10.18 0.56 -4.64
C ASP A 31 9.71 2.02 -4.55
N VAL A 32 8.49 2.28 -5.00
CA VAL A 32 7.91 3.63 -5.08
C VAL A 32 7.16 3.94 -3.79
N GLY A 33 7.57 5.03 -3.13
CA GLY A 33 7.05 5.39 -1.79
C GLY A 33 7.60 4.46 -0.72
N THR A 34 8.93 4.26 -0.75
CA THR A 34 9.61 3.24 0.05
C THR A 34 9.52 3.48 1.57
N GLY A 35 9.15 4.69 2.01
CA GLY A 35 9.08 5.05 3.42
C GLY A 35 10.43 4.89 4.10
N THR A 36 10.48 4.13 5.20
CA THR A 36 11.72 3.74 5.90
C THR A 36 12.68 2.90 5.06
N GLY A 37 12.23 2.36 3.93
CA GLY A 37 13.03 1.49 3.07
C GLY A 37 13.00 0.02 3.46
N ILE A 38 12.21 -0.36 4.47
CA ILE A 38 12.21 -1.73 5.02
C ILE A 38 11.90 -2.80 3.97
N TRP A 39 10.98 -2.53 3.03
CA TRP A 39 10.70 -3.46 1.93
C TRP A 39 11.88 -3.57 0.96
N ALA A 40 12.40 -2.42 0.51
CA ALA A 40 13.53 -2.38 -0.41
C ALA A 40 14.76 -3.11 0.14
N MET A 41 15.04 -2.94 1.44
CA MET A 41 16.15 -3.63 2.10
C MET A 41 15.92 -5.14 2.18
N ASP A 42 14.74 -5.59 2.63
CA ASP A 42 14.43 -7.02 2.72
C ASP A 42 14.46 -7.71 1.35
N TYR A 43 13.99 -7.02 0.30
CA TYR A 43 14.08 -7.51 -1.06
C TYR A 43 15.53 -7.56 -1.55
N ALA A 44 16.34 -6.52 -1.28
CA ALA A 44 17.74 -6.49 -1.65
C ALA A 44 18.57 -7.59 -0.96
N ASP A 45 18.28 -7.89 0.31
CA ASP A 45 18.93 -8.96 1.07
C ASP A 45 18.54 -10.35 0.54
N ALA A 46 17.28 -10.54 0.15
CA ALA A 46 16.79 -11.79 -0.45
C ALA A 46 17.33 -12.01 -1.87
N HIS A 47 17.62 -10.94 -2.60
CA HIS A 47 18.05 -10.94 -4.01
C HIS A 47 19.36 -10.18 -4.20
N PRO A 48 20.51 -10.73 -3.75
CA PRO A 48 21.82 -10.07 -3.88
C PRO A 48 22.25 -9.83 -5.34
N GLU A 49 21.62 -10.50 -6.30
CA GLU A 49 21.79 -10.30 -7.74
C GLU A 49 21.03 -9.09 -8.30
N ALA A 50 20.01 -8.60 -7.59
CA ALA A 50 19.20 -7.47 -7.99
C ALA A 50 19.82 -6.16 -7.49
N THR A 51 19.62 -5.06 -8.23
CA THR A 51 19.84 -3.70 -7.73
C THR A 51 18.49 -3.08 -7.40
N VAL A 52 18.30 -2.66 -6.16
CA VAL A 52 17.02 -2.12 -5.66
C VAL A 52 17.15 -0.62 -5.43
N TYR A 53 16.19 0.13 -5.95
CA TYR A 53 16.06 1.57 -5.74
C TYR A 53 14.79 1.83 -4.96
N GLY A 54 14.89 2.47 -3.80
CA GLY A 54 13.75 2.99 -3.06
C GLY A 54 13.66 4.50 -3.24
N VAL A 55 12.47 5.01 -3.52
CA VAL A 55 12.23 6.45 -3.65
C VAL A 55 11.15 6.92 -2.69
N ASP A 56 11.40 8.06 -2.03
CA ASP A 56 10.44 8.71 -1.14
C ASP A 56 10.68 10.23 -1.11
N LEU A 57 9.64 11.00 -0.79
CA LEU A 57 9.74 12.44 -0.56
C LEU A 57 10.57 12.78 0.67
N SER A 58 10.65 11.87 1.64
CA SER A 58 11.25 12.09 2.95
C SER A 58 12.56 11.29 3.10
N PRO A 59 13.67 11.92 3.52
CA PRO A 59 14.93 11.23 3.80
C PRO A 59 14.92 10.57 5.19
N ILE A 60 14.14 9.49 5.36
CA ILE A 60 13.95 8.79 6.63
C ILE A 60 14.60 7.39 6.67
N GLN A 61 15.37 7.05 5.64
CA GLN A 61 15.99 5.74 5.46
C GLN A 61 17.25 5.60 6.34
N PRO A 62 17.59 4.37 6.80
CA PRO A 62 18.73 4.16 7.68
C PRO A 62 20.07 4.39 6.97
N GLY A 63 21.11 4.72 7.75
CA GLY A 63 22.46 4.94 7.21
C GLY A 63 23.21 3.65 6.84
N PHE A 64 22.74 2.49 7.28
CA PHE A 64 23.30 1.18 6.93
C PHE A 64 22.27 0.40 6.14
N VAL A 65 22.58 0.12 4.87
CA VAL A 65 21.68 -0.49 3.89
C VAL A 65 22.44 -1.60 3.14
N PRO A 66 21.75 -2.59 2.55
CA PRO A 66 22.39 -3.59 1.70
C PRO A 66 23.20 -2.95 0.56
N PRO A 67 24.33 -3.54 0.15
CA PRO A 67 25.23 -2.92 -0.83
C PRO A 67 24.59 -2.72 -2.21
N ASN A 68 23.54 -3.47 -2.51
CA ASN A 68 22.74 -3.43 -3.73
C ASN A 68 21.42 -2.63 -3.58
N CYS A 69 21.21 -1.95 -2.45
CA CYS A 69 20.06 -1.10 -2.19
C CYS A 69 20.46 0.37 -2.20
N HIS A 70 19.70 1.19 -2.91
CA HIS A 70 19.95 2.63 -3.07
C HIS A 70 18.68 3.41 -2.76
N PHE A 71 18.82 4.54 -2.08
CA PHE A 71 17.70 5.42 -1.76
C PHE A 71 17.89 6.79 -2.38
N GLU A 72 16.82 7.29 -3.01
CA GLU A 72 16.80 8.61 -3.64
C GLU A 72 15.61 9.41 -3.10
N ILE A 73 15.84 10.70 -2.84
CA ILE A 73 14.76 11.61 -2.46
C ILE A 73 14.13 12.10 -3.75
N ASP A 74 12.91 11.65 -4.06
CA ASP A 74 12.21 12.03 -5.27
C ASP A 74 10.70 12.17 -5.06
N ASP A 75 10.09 13.02 -5.87
CA ASP A 75 8.66 13.27 -5.90
C ASP A 75 8.04 12.53 -7.08
N VAL A 76 7.51 11.34 -6.80
CA VAL A 76 6.96 10.45 -7.83
C VAL A 76 5.65 10.94 -8.47
N ASP A 77 5.06 12.05 -7.98
CA ASP A 77 4.00 12.78 -8.70
C ASP A 77 4.57 13.59 -9.89
N LYS A 78 5.89 13.87 -9.91
CA LYS A 78 6.60 14.51 -11.03
C LYS A 78 7.01 13.48 -12.09
N GLU A 79 7.58 13.97 -13.17
CA GLU A 79 8.17 13.17 -14.24
C GLU A 79 9.33 12.31 -13.70
N TRP A 80 9.26 11.00 -13.90
CA TRP A 80 10.30 10.08 -13.46
C TRP A 80 11.53 10.20 -14.38
N THR A 81 12.71 10.46 -13.80
CA THR A 81 13.92 10.82 -14.55
C THR A 81 14.97 9.71 -14.65
N PHE A 82 14.55 8.45 -14.46
CA PHE A 82 15.45 7.30 -14.49
C PHE A 82 16.08 7.09 -15.86
N SER A 83 17.39 6.84 -15.89
CA SER A 83 18.15 6.69 -17.13
C SER A 83 18.04 5.31 -17.79
N GLN A 84 17.57 4.31 -17.05
CA GLN A 84 17.42 2.93 -17.50
C GLN A 84 16.10 2.36 -16.98
N PRO A 85 15.39 1.55 -17.78
CA PRO A 85 14.16 0.94 -17.35
C PRO A 85 14.39 -0.08 -16.22
N PHE A 86 13.37 -0.26 -15.39
CA PHE A 86 13.29 -1.29 -14.37
C PHE A 86 12.70 -2.56 -14.95
N ASP A 87 12.95 -3.69 -14.30
CA ASP A 87 12.27 -4.94 -14.61
C ASP A 87 11.16 -5.27 -13.62
N PHE A 88 11.17 -4.61 -12.45
CA PHE A 88 10.10 -4.67 -11.47
C PHE A 88 9.88 -3.29 -10.84
N VAL A 89 8.64 -2.80 -10.88
CA VAL A 89 8.18 -1.62 -10.14
C VAL A 89 7.16 -2.07 -9.10
N PHE A 90 7.41 -1.73 -7.85
CA PHE A 90 6.59 -2.09 -6.70
C PHE A 90 6.04 -0.84 -6.01
N MET A 91 4.78 -0.93 -5.58
CA MET A 91 4.12 0.06 -4.74
C MET A 91 3.40 -0.65 -3.59
N ARG A 92 3.49 -0.11 -2.37
CA ARG A 92 2.73 -0.66 -1.25
C ARG A 92 2.29 0.40 -0.26
N ALA A 93 1.03 0.33 0.15
CA ALA A 93 0.41 1.30 1.06
C ALA A 93 0.50 2.74 0.52
N MET A 94 0.11 2.93 -0.74
CA MET A 94 0.18 4.20 -1.49
C MET A 94 -1.19 4.87 -1.71
N ILE A 95 -2.29 4.28 -1.24
CA ILE A 95 -3.58 4.96 -1.14
C ILE A 95 -3.43 6.26 -0.35
N GLY A 96 -4.10 7.33 -0.79
CA GLY A 96 -3.91 8.65 -0.18
C GLY A 96 -2.61 9.37 -0.51
N SER A 97 -1.70 8.78 -1.29
CA SER A 97 -0.47 9.46 -1.72
C SER A 97 -0.68 10.29 -2.99
N PHE A 98 -1.48 9.79 -3.94
CA PHE A 98 -1.57 10.36 -5.29
C PHE A 98 -2.91 11.04 -5.58
N ARG A 99 -2.85 12.13 -6.35
CA ARG A 99 -4.03 12.78 -6.94
C ARG A 99 -4.40 12.24 -8.31
N ASP A 100 -3.44 11.71 -9.04
CA ASP A 100 -3.60 11.24 -10.41
C ASP A 100 -2.98 9.84 -10.57
N TRP A 101 -3.75 8.83 -10.18
CA TRP A 101 -3.37 7.42 -10.32
C TRP A 101 -3.10 7.01 -11.77
N PRO A 102 -3.93 7.39 -12.77
CA PRO A 102 -3.62 7.11 -14.17
C PRO A 102 -2.25 7.62 -14.60
N LYS A 103 -1.87 8.85 -14.22
CA LYS A 103 -0.54 9.39 -14.50
C LYS A 103 0.57 8.56 -13.86
N VAL A 104 0.45 8.24 -12.57
CA VAL A 104 1.48 7.46 -11.86
C VAL A 104 1.66 6.07 -12.46
N LEU A 105 0.58 5.38 -12.82
CA LEU A 105 0.66 4.07 -13.47
C LEU A 105 1.21 4.15 -14.90
N ALA A 106 0.90 5.21 -15.65
CA ALA A 106 1.53 5.45 -16.95
C ALA A 106 3.05 5.63 -16.80
N GLN A 107 3.53 6.36 -15.78
CA GLN A 107 4.96 6.50 -15.53
C GLN A 107 5.61 5.18 -15.12
N ALA A 108 4.95 4.37 -14.28
CA ALA A 108 5.41 3.02 -13.95
C ALA A 108 5.53 2.15 -15.21
N TYR A 109 4.52 2.21 -16.08
CA TYR A 109 4.53 1.50 -17.36
C TYR A 109 5.67 1.97 -18.28
N GLU A 110 5.88 3.28 -18.44
CA GLU A 110 6.92 3.84 -19.29
C GLU A 110 8.33 3.47 -18.83
N ASN A 111 8.55 3.42 -17.52
CA ASN A 111 9.83 3.09 -16.89
C ASN A 111 10.10 1.59 -16.75
N LEU A 112 9.19 0.72 -17.19
CA LEU A 112 9.42 -0.72 -17.25
C LEU A 112 10.02 -1.16 -18.59
N GLU A 113 10.89 -2.16 -18.56
CA GLU A 113 11.32 -2.88 -19.75
C GLU A 113 10.17 -3.72 -20.32
N PRO A 114 10.16 -4.05 -21.62
CA PRO A 114 9.25 -5.06 -22.15
C PRO A 114 9.37 -6.37 -21.36
N GLY A 115 8.25 -6.96 -20.96
CA GLY A 115 8.23 -8.13 -20.08
C GLY A 115 8.41 -7.85 -18.58
N GLY A 116 8.72 -6.61 -18.21
CA GLY A 116 8.81 -6.17 -16.81
C GLY A 116 7.44 -6.16 -16.11
N TYR A 117 7.44 -6.18 -14.78
CA TYR A 117 6.21 -6.24 -13.97
C TYR A 117 5.99 -5.00 -13.13
N PHE A 118 4.72 -4.64 -12.97
CA PHE A 118 4.25 -3.73 -11.94
C PHE A 118 3.43 -4.51 -10.91
N GLU A 119 3.62 -4.25 -9.62
CA GLU A 119 2.74 -4.73 -8.56
C GLU A 119 2.41 -3.62 -7.57
N ILE A 120 1.13 -3.52 -7.19
CA ILE A 120 0.65 -2.68 -6.11
C ILE A 120 -0.06 -3.51 -5.04
N GLN A 121 0.27 -3.25 -3.78
CA GLN A 121 -0.39 -3.86 -2.62
C GLN A 121 -1.01 -2.78 -1.72
N ASP A 122 -2.32 -2.83 -1.52
CA ASP A 122 -2.97 -1.87 -0.64
C ASP A 122 -4.26 -2.37 0.01
N ASN A 123 -4.58 -1.78 1.17
CA ASN A 123 -5.87 -1.97 1.80
C ASN A 123 -6.89 -0.97 1.21
N HIS A 124 -8.17 -1.19 1.54
CA HIS A 124 -9.27 -0.35 1.11
C HIS A 124 -10.06 0.16 2.30
N PHE A 125 -10.61 1.36 2.17
CA PHE A 125 -11.52 1.96 3.12
C PHE A 125 -12.92 2.13 2.49
N PRO A 126 -14.00 2.07 3.26
CA PRO A 126 -14.05 2.01 4.73
C PRO A 126 -13.83 0.60 5.29
N VAL A 127 -13.83 0.49 6.63
CA VAL A 127 -14.02 -0.82 7.27
C VAL A 127 -15.40 -1.36 6.91
N VAL A 128 -15.49 -2.66 6.65
CA VAL A 128 -16.74 -3.36 6.32
C VAL A 128 -17.00 -4.49 7.32
N CYS A 129 -18.21 -5.03 7.32
CA CYS A 129 -18.66 -6.06 8.26
C CYS A 129 -19.78 -6.88 7.62
N ASP A 130 -19.85 -8.19 7.94
CA ASP A 130 -20.81 -9.12 7.36
C ASP A 130 -21.94 -9.53 8.33
N ASP A 131 -21.90 -9.11 9.60
CA ASP A 131 -22.80 -9.61 10.66
C ASP A 131 -23.41 -8.52 11.57
N ASP A 132 -23.56 -7.31 11.04
CA ASP A 132 -24.19 -6.15 11.68
C ASP A 132 -23.55 -5.69 13.01
N THR A 133 -22.38 -6.24 13.37
CA THR A 133 -21.64 -5.79 14.58
C THR A 133 -21.03 -4.40 14.43
N LEU A 134 -20.87 -3.92 13.18
CA LEU A 134 -20.46 -2.57 12.84
C LEU A 134 -21.70 -1.73 12.45
N THR A 135 -22.15 -0.88 13.36
CA THR A 135 -23.30 0.01 13.14
C THR A 135 -22.87 1.43 12.73
N GLU A 136 -23.80 2.23 12.20
CA GLU A 136 -23.57 3.65 11.89
C GLU A 136 -23.08 4.47 13.09
N ASP A 137 -23.41 4.04 14.31
CA ASP A 137 -22.97 4.70 15.53
C ASP A 137 -21.54 4.37 15.94
N SER A 138 -20.95 3.32 15.35
CA SER A 138 -19.63 2.82 15.71
C SER A 138 -18.54 3.85 15.42
N TYR A 139 -17.69 4.12 16.41
CA TYR A 139 -16.58 5.05 16.27
C TYR A 139 -15.56 4.58 15.22
N MET A 140 -15.38 3.26 15.06
CA MET A 140 -14.52 2.66 14.04
C MET A 140 -15.01 2.97 12.64
N LEU A 141 -16.32 2.85 12.38
CA LEU A 141 -16.90 3.20 11.08
C LEU A 141 -16.77 4.71 10.81
N LYS A 142 -17.21 5.54 11.77
CA LYS A 142 -17.08 7.00 11.71
C LYS A 142 -15.64 7.44 11.45
N TRP A 143 -14.67 6.79 12.08
CA TRP A 143 -13.25 7.08 11.88
C TRP A 143 -12.84 6.88 10.41
N THR A 144 -13.16 5.73 9.83
CA THR A 144 -12.83 5.47 8.42
C THR A 144 -13.58 6.39 7.45
N GLN A 145 -14.83 6.74 7.75
CA GLN A 145 -15.63 7.66 6.95
C GLN A 145 -15.06 9.09 6.98
N TYR A 146 -14.65 9.59 8.14
CA TYR A 146 -14.00 10.90 8.24
C TYR A 146 -12.64 10.92 7.56
N LEU A 147 -11.89 9.82 7.57
CA LEU A 147 -10.67 9.72 6.78
C LEU A 147 -10.96 9.80 5.27
N ILE A 148 -11.97 9.08 4.78
CA ILE A 148 -12.40 9.18 3.37
C ILE A 148 -12.81 10.62 3.06
N GLU A 149 -13.65 11.25 3.88
CA GLU A 149 -14.09 12.64 3.67
C GLU A 149 -12.90 13.61 3.59
N ALA A 150 -11.94 13.49 4.50
CA ALA A 150 -10.77 14.36 4.53
C ALA A 150 -9.86 14.16 3.31
N THR A 151 -9.65 12.91 2.91
CA THR A 151 -8.75 12.54 1.82
C THR A 151 -9.35 12.87 0.45
N ASP A 152 -10.67 12.71 0.28
CA ASP A 152 -11.42 13.15 -0.90
C ASP A 152 -11.36 14.68 -1.06
N LYS A 153 -11.48 15.45 0.04
CA LYS A 153 -11.41 16.93 0.00
C LYS A 153 -10.09 17.48 -0.54
N ILE A 154 -8.99 16.74 -0.40
CA ILE A 154 -7.66 17.15 -0.89
C ILE A 154 -7.25 16.43 -2.19
N GLY A 155 -8.18 15.63 -2.74
CA GLY A 155 -8.02 14.90 -4.00
C GLY A 155 -7.09 13.69 -3.91
N GLN A 156 -6.86 13.13 -2.73
CA GLN A 156 -5.96 11.99 -2.52
C GLN A 156 -6.75 10.81 -1.93
N PRO A 157 -7.60 10.12 -2.69
CA PRO A 157 -8.55 9.15 -2.15
C PRO A 157 -7.88 7.93 -1.52
N ILE A 158 -8.47 7.42 -0.44
CA ILE A 158 -8.04 6.18 0.25
C ILE A 158 -8.92 4.95 -0.04
N ASN A 159 -9.93 5.12 -0.89
CA ASN A 159 -10.86 4.09 -1.34
C ASN A 159 -10.62 3.70 -2.82
N VAL A 160 -9.42 3.92 -3.35
CA VAL A 160 -9.09 3.65 -4.76
C VAL A 160 -8.76 2.18 -5.06
N ALA A 161 -8.42 1.38 -4.04
CA ALA A 161 -7.86 0.04 -4.26
C ALA A 161 -8.75 -0.94 -5.06
N THR A 162 -10.07 -0.80 -4.98
CA THR A 162 -11.04 -1.58 -5.80
C THR A 162 -10.93 -1.28 -7.30
N SER A 163 -10.34 -0.14 -7.67
CA SER A 163 -10.14 0.29 -9.06
C SER A 163 -8.78 -0.09 -9.60
N PHE A 164 -7.85 -0.63 -8.80
CA PHE A 164 -6.47 -0.89 -9.24
C PHE A 164 -6.37 -1.85 -10.41
N GLN A 165 -7.17 -2.92 -10.46
CA GLN A 165 -7.18 -3.81 -11.62
C GLN A 165 -7.43 -3.04 -12.91
N LYS A 166 -8.52 -2.26 -12.92
CA LYS A 166 -8.91 -1.44 -14.06
C LYS A 166 -7.84 -0.41 -14.41
N LEU A 167 -7.29 0.27 -13.40
CA LEU A 167 -6.26 1.30 -13.60
C LEU A 167 -4.97 0.73 -14.20
N VAL A 168 -4.58 -0.49 -13.78
CA VAL A 168 -3.43 -1.22 -14.33
C VAL A 168 -3.72 -1.68 -15.77
N GLU A 169 -4.90 -2.22 -16.05
CA GLU A 169 -5.32 -2.58 -17.41
C GLU A 169 -5.35 -1.35 -18.34
N ASP A 170 -5.97 -0.24 -17.89
CA ASP A 170 -6.10 1.00 -18.65
C ASP A 170 -4.73 1.67 -18.91
N ALA A 171 -3.71 1.41 -18.08
CA ALA A 171 -2.33 1.85 -18.29
C ALA A 171 -1.56 1.03 -19.34
N GLY A 172 -2.12 -0.09 -19.82
CA GLY A 172 -1.56 -0.92 -20.89
C GLY A 172 -0.85 -2.20 -20.42
N PHE A 173 -0.91 -2.52 -19.13
CA PHE A 173 -0.41 -3.80 -18.63
C PHE A 173 -1.31 -4.96 -19.11
N VAL A 174 -0.68 -6.11 -19.34
CA VAL A 174 -1.34 -7.36 -19.73
C VAL A 174 -1.14 -8.43 -18.65
N ASP A 175 -1.87 -9.54 -18.77
CA ASP A 175 -1.84 -10.64 -17.81
C ASP A 175 -2.11 -10.14 -16.36
N VAL A 176 -3.07 -9.23 -16.24
CA VAL A 176 -3.39 -8.56 -14.97
C VAL A 176 -4.09 -9.55 -14.04
N GLU A 177 -3.52 -9.70 -12.85
CA GLU A 177 -3.98 -10.62 -11.81
C GLU A 177 -4.32 -9.84 -10.53
N VAL A 178 -5.33 -10.32 -9.81
CA VAL A 178 -5.78 -9.71 -8.55
C VAL A 178 -5.86 -10.78 -7.48
N ARG A 179 -5.12 -10.57 -6.38
CA ARG A 179 -5.33 -11.27 -5.12
C ARG A 179 -6.09 -10.38 -4.17
N HIS A 180 -7.23 -10.89 -3.71
CA HIS A 180 -8.08 -10.22 -2.73
C HIS A 180 -8.13 -11.03 -1.44
N VAL A 181 -7.77 -10.39 -0.33
CA VAL A 181 -7.82 -10.95 1.03
C VAL A 181 -8.42 -9.92 1.98
N VAL A 182 -8.59 -10.28 3.25
CA VAL A 182 -9.16 -9.37 4.26
C VAL A 182 -8.22 -9.22 5.43
N TRP A 183 -8.19 -8.02 6.01
CA TRP A 183 -7.56 -7.73 7.29
C TRP A 183 -8.63 -7.49 8.35
N PRO A 184 -8.91 -8.50 9.19
CA PRO A 184 -9.77 -8.31 10.36
C PRO A 184 -9.26 -7.17 11.25
N THR A 185 -10.16 -6.39 11.83
CA THR A 185 -9.77 -5.30 12.74
C THR A 185 -9.45 -5.79 14.15
N SER A 186 -9.69 -7.07 14.44
CA SER A 186 -9.27 -7.76 15.66
C SER A 186 -9.21 -9.28 15.45
N ALA A 187 -8.79 -10.03 16.48
CA ALA A 187 -8.64 -11.49 16.43
C ALA A 187 -9.98 -12.27 16.53
N TRP A 188 -11.06 -11.69 16.01
CA TRP A 188 -12.40 -12.30 16.05
C TRP A 188 -12.60 -13.52 15.14
N PRO A 189 -11.88 -13.68 14.00
CA PRO A 189 -12.05 -14.86 13.16
C PRO A 189 -11.61 -16.14 13.87
N LYS A 190 -12.26 -17.27 13.53
CA LYS A 190 -11.85 -18.60 14.03
C LYS A 190 -10.61 -19.14 13.33
N ASP A 191 -10.36 -18.71 12.10
CA ASP A 191 -9.17 -19.09 11.36
C ASP A 191 -7.91 -18.53 12.05
N PRO A 192 -6.92 -19.37 12.41
CA PRO A 192 -5.75 -18.91 13.17
C PRO A 192 -4.92 -17.85 12.45
N LYS A 193 -4.77 -17.94 11.11
CA LYS A 193 -4.00 -16.97 10.32
C LYS A 193 -4.73 -15.63 10.31
N LEU A 194 -6.03 -15.61 10.03
CA LEU A 194 -6.84 -14.39 10.05
C LEU A 194 -6.92 -13.78 11.46
N ALA A 195 -7.00 -14.59 12.51
CA ALA A 195 -6.96 -14.10 13.89
C ALA A 195 -5.62 -13.43 14.21
N GLU A 196 -4.51 -13.98 13.72
CA GLU A 196 -3.18 -13.38 13.88
C GLU A 196 -3.05 -12.08 13.07
N ILE A 197 -3.44 -12.09 11.79
CA ILE A 197 -3.55 -10.87 10.95
C ILE A 197 -4.38 -9.81 11.68
N GLY A 198 -5.48 -10.19 12.33
CA GLY A 198 -6.31 -9.27 13.09
C GLY A 198 -5.61 -8.62 14.28
N LYS A 199 -4.68 -9.31 14.94
CA LYS A 199 -3.86 -8.71 16.02
C LYS A 199 -2.86 -7.71 15.47
N TRP A 200 -2.20 -8.05 14.35
CA TRP A 200 -1.22 -7.19 13.69
C TRP A 200 -1.88 -5.95 13.09
N CYS A 201 -3.00 -6.12 12.38
CA CYS A 201 -3.80 -5.03 11.83
C CYS A 201 -4.23 -4.07 12.94
N ARG A 202 -4.82 -4.59 14.02
CA ARG A 202 -5.17 -3.79 15.20
C ARG A 202 -4.01 -3.00 15.75
N THR A 203 -2.85 -3.64 15.92
CA THR A 203 -1.67 -2.98 16.48
C THR A 203 -1.15 -1.88 15.54
N SER A 204 -1.11 -2.14 14.24
CA SER A 204 -0.68 -1.21 13.21
C SER A 204 -1.54 0.06 13.20
N PHE A 205 -2.86 -0.07 13.04
CA PHE A 205 -3.71 1.11 12.94
C PHE A 205 -3.90 1.85 14.28
N MET A 206 -3.79 1.16 15.43
CA MET A 206 -3.81 1.83 16.74
C MET A 206 -2.56 2.68 17.00
N GLN A 207 -1.40 2.35 16.43
CA GLN A 207 -0.22 3.20 16.49
C GLN A 207 -0.35 4.44 15.60
N GLY A 208 -1.01 4.30 14.45
CA GLY A 208 -1.21 5.41 13.49
C GLY A 208 -2.36 6.35 13.84
N LEU A 209 -3.33 5.89 14.65
CA LEU A 209 -4.62 6.56 14.86
C LEU A 209 -4.49 8.07 15.16
N ASP A 210 -3.74 8.46 16.19
CA ASP A 210 -3.67 9.87 16.59
C ASP A 210 -2.96 10.72 15.55
N GLY A 211 -1.85 10.24 14.99
CA GLY A 211 -1.07 11.00 14.00
C GLY A 211 -1.90 11.28 12.75
N ILE A 212 -2.56 10.24 12.24
CA ILE A 212 -3.42 10.33 11.05
C ILE A 212 -4.63 11.23 11.33
N CYS A 213 -5.36 11.00 12.42
CA CYS A 213 -6.52 11.84 12.76
C CYS A 213 -6.13 13.28 13.03
N LEU A 214 -5.02 13.54 13.74
CA LEU A 214 -4.54 14.91 13.97
C LEU A 214 -4.19 15.58 12.64
N ALA A 215 -3.52 14.89 11.73
CA ALA A 215 -3.16 15.45 10.43
C ALA A 215 -4.42 15.79 9.61
N TYR A 216 -5.32 14.83 9.39
CA TYR A 216 -6.45 15.02 8.50
C TYR A 216 -7.60 15.80 9.14
N PHE A 217 -7.97 15.49 10.39
CA PHE A 217 -9.19 16.07 10.98
C PHE A 217 -8.96 17.53 11.37
N THR A 218 -7.75 17.91 11.81
CA THR A 218 -7.48 19.32 12.11
C THR A 218 -7.22 20.14 10.86
N ARG A 219 -6.35 19.68 9.95
CA ARG A 219 -5.91 20.47 8.79
C ARG A 219 -6.95 20.52 7.67
N VAL A 220 -7.83 19.50 7.57
CA VAL A 220 -8.81 19.38 6.48
C VAL A 220 -10.25 19.48 6.98
N LEU A 221 -10.61 18.78 8.06
CA LEU A 221 -11.99 18.80 8.58
C LEU A 221 -12.26 19.94 9.57
N GLY A 222 -11.24 20.69 9.97
CA GLY A 222 -11.38 21.86 10.85
C GLY A 222 -11.64 21.53 12.32
N TRP A 223 -11.38 20.29 12.75
CA TRP A 223 -11.53 19.90 14.15
C TRP A 223 -10.44 20.54 15.01
N THR A 224 -10.77 20.82 16.27
CA THR A 224 -9.79 21.15 17.29
C THR A 224 -8.98 19.92 17.68
N LYS A 225 -7.77 20.14 18.23
CA LYS A 225 -6.92 19.06 18.72
C LYS A 225 -7.61 18.26 19.83
N GLU A 226 -8.37 18.93 20.68
CA GLU A 226 -9.10 18.36 21.81
C GLU A 226 -10.20 17.41 21.32
N GLU A 227 -10.98 17.82 20.31
CA GLU A 227 -12.00 16.97 19.68
C GLU A 227 -11.38 15.70 19.09
N VAL A 228 -10.23 15.83 18.40
CA VAL A 228 -9.52 14.68 17.85
C VAL A 228 -9.06 13.72 18.94
N ILE A 229 -8.46 14.21 20.03
CA ILE A 229 -8.00 13.36 21.13
C ILE A 229 -9.18 12.62 21.77
N VAL A 230 -10.30 13.31 22.00
CA VAL A 230 -11.51 12.69 22.56
C VAL A 230 -12.04 11.61 21.62
N PHE A 231 -12.14 11.91 20.32
CA PHE A 231 -12.60 10.95 19.31
C PHE A 231 -11.68 9.72 19.21
N CYS A 232 -10.37 9.92 19.13
CA CYS A 232 -9.40 8.82 19.12
C CYS A 232 -9.49 7.97 20.40
N SER A 233 -9.82 8.56 21.55
CA SER A 233 -10.07 7.80 22.79
C SER A 233 -11.31 6.89 22.65
N GLN A 234 -12.38 7.38 22.03
CA GLN A 234 -13.59 6.59 21.77
C GLN A 234 -13.33 5.42 20.82
N VAL A 235 -12.60 5.67 19.71
CA VAL A 235 -12.19 4.62 18.76
C VAL A 235 -11.40 3.53 19.48
N ARG A 236 -10.38 3.89 20.27
CA ARG A 236 -9.59 2.90 21.03
C ARG A 236 -10.45 2.11 22.03
N ASN A 237 -11.36 2.79 22.73
CA ASN A 237 -12.24 2.13 23.69
C ASN A 237 -13.17 1.12 23.01
N GLU A 238 -13.67 1.44 21.81
CA GLU A 238 -14.52 0.54 21.03
C GLU A 238 -13.73 -0.67 20.50
N VAL A 239 -12.57 -0.42 19.88
CA VAL A 239 -11.65 -1.46 19.41
C VAL A 239 -11.27 -2.43 20.55
N ARG A 240 -11.01 -1.89 21.75
CA ARG A 240 -10.66 -2.69 22.94
C ARG A 240 -11.80 -3.61 23.40
N LYS A 241 -13.07 -3.23 23.20
CA LYS A 241 -14.22 -4.10 23.56
C LYS A 241 -14.28 -5.36 22.70
N GLY A 242 -13.69 -5.36 21.51
CA GLY A 242 -13.55 -6.54 20.66
C GLY A 242 -14.87 -7.14 20.18
N LYS A 243 -15.93 -6.34 20.11
CA LYS A 243 -17.27 -6.77 19.69
C LYS A 243 -17.56 -6.57 18.20
N ILE A 244 -16.68 -5.85 17.51
CA ILE A 244 -16.83 -5.51 16.09
C ILE A 244 -16.09 -6.56 15.28
N HIS A 245 -16.83 -7.25 14.41
CA HIS A 245 -16.30 -8.20 13.43
C HIS A 245 -16.07 -7.50 12.09
N GLY A 246 -15.36 -6.37 12.16
CA GLY A 246 -15.00 -5.57 10.99
C GLY A 246 -13.73 -6.07 10.33
N TYR A 247 -13.55 -5.72 9.06
CA TYR A 247 -12.34 -5.97 8.30
C TYR A 247 -12.09 -4.88 7.24
N PHE A 248 -10.83 -4.73 6.84
CA PHE A 248 -10.43 -3.97 5.65
C PHE A 248 -10.25 -4.94 4.48
N PRO A 249 -10.83 -4.69 3.30
CA PRO A 249 -10.46 -5.40 2.08
C PRO A 249 -9.02 -5.06 1.69
N VAL A 250 -8.28 -6.02 1.16
CA VAL A 250 -6.87 -5.87 0.80
C VAL A 250 -6.61 -6.48 -0.57
N TYR A 251 -5.90 -5.74 -1.39
CA TYR A 251 -5.63 -6.07 -2.78
C TYR A 251 -4.13 -6.15 -3.02
N SER A 252 -3.70 -7.18 -3.73
CA SER A 252 -2.45 -7.19 -4.48
C SER A 252 -2.83 -7.32 -5.95
N VAL A 253 -2.44 -6.33 -6.76
CA VAL A 253 -2.72 -6.28 -8.19
C VAL A 253 -1.39 -6.18 -8.91
N TRP A 254 -1.15 -7.03 -9.89
CA TRP A 254 0.04 -6.94 -10.72
C TRP A 254 -0.28 -7.20 -12.18
N GLY A 255 0.58 -6.69 -13.05
CA GLY A 255 0.49 -6.87 -14.48
C GLY A 255 1.86 -6.77 -15.12
N ARG A 256 1.98 -7.35 -16.31
CA ARG A 256 3.22 -7.36 -17.09
C ARG A 256 3.14 -6.33 -18.21
N LYS A 257 4.23 -5.61 -18.46
CA LYS A 257 4.36 -4.82 -19.69
C LYS A 257 4.50 -5.77 -20.88
N PRO A 258 3.73 -5.60 -21.97
CA PRO A 258 3.84 -6.46 -23.14
C PRO A 258 5.29 -6.61 -23.63
N GLU A 259 5.61 -7.80 -24.16
CA GLU A 259 6.86 -7.96 -24.91
C GLU A 259 6.83 -7.03 -26.12
N LYS A 260 8.01 -6.60 -26.59
CA LYS A 260 8.08 -6.03 -27.94
C LYS A 260 7.66 -7.14 -28.90
N GLU A 261 6.65 -6.90 -29.73
CA GLU A 261 6.39 -7.77 -30.87
C GLU A 261 7.70 -7.95 -31.62
N ALA A 262 8.13 -9.21 -31.81
CA ALA A 262 9.26 -9.49 -32.65
C ALA A 262 8.91 -8.94 -34.03
N SER A 263 9.55 -7.84 -34.44
CA SER A 263 9.34 -7.27 -35.76
C SER A 263 9.60 -8.38 -36.76
N GLU A 264 8.56 -8.85 -37.44
CA GLU A 264 8.73 -9.67 -38.64
C GLU A 264 9.58 -8.83 -39.59
N GLY A 265 10.86 -9.20 -39.70
CA GLY A 265 11.78 -8.53 -40.61
C GLY A 265 11.19 -8.57 -42.02
N PRO A 266 11.38 -7.51 -42.83
CA PRO A 266 10.91 -7.53 -44.20
C PRO A 266 11.52 -8.73 -44.93
N GLN A 267 10.66 -9.61 -45.46
CA GLN A 267 11.04 -10.69 -46.38
C GLN A 267 11.77 -10.16 -47.61
#